data_AF-A0A7V7ZIU1-F1
#
_entry.id   AF-A0A7V7ZIU1-F1
#
_cell.length_a   1.000
_cell.length_b   1.000
_cell.length_c   1.000
_cell.angle_alpha   90.00
_cell.angle_beta   90.00
_cell.angle_gamma   90.00
#
_symmetry.space_group_name_H-M   'P 1'
#
loop_
_entity.id
_entity.type
_entity.pdbx_description
1 polymer ?
#
loop_
_entity_poly.entity_id
_entity_poly.type
_entity_poly.pdbx_seq_one_letter_code
_entity_poly.pdbx_strand_id
1 'polypeptide(L)' 'MAEKKSKTDVTSRDKSGRATNHTCTNCGENIGNDREMVVVMDGRRSNKTYHHRTCFQKSIGQ' A
#
# COMPACT_ATOMS: atom_id res chain seq x y z
N MET A 1 22.95 -4.45 -14.59
CA MET A 1 22.19 -5.66 -14.27
C MET A 1 20.72 -5.36 -14.48
N ALA A 2 20.09 -6.05 -15.43
CA ALA A 2 18.69 -5.90 -15.76
C ALA A 2 17.85 -6.69 -14.76
N GLU A 3 16.88 -6.06 -14.11
CA GLU A 3 15.66 -6.73 -13.66
C GLU A 3 14.49 -5.74 -13.73
N LYS A 4 13.73 -5.84 -14.82
CA LYS A 4 12.34 -5.39 -14.90
C LYS A 4 11.55 -6.20 -13.87
N LYS A 5 11.34 -5.65 -12.68
CA LYS A 5 10.27 -6.09 -11.79
C LYS A 5 9.35 -4.92 -11.58
N SER A 6 8.16 -5.00 -12.18
CA SER A 6 6.96 -4.36 -11.64
C SER A 6 6.70 -4.98 -10.27
N LYS A 7 7.52 -4.58 -9.29
CA LYS A 7 7.40 -5.02 -7.92
C LYS A 7 6.26 -4.18 -7.37
N THR A 8 5.05 -4.74 -7.38
CA THR A 8 4.05 -4.41 -6.37
C THR A 8 4.71 -4.83 -5.05
N ASP A 9 5.56 -3.95 -4.53
CA ASP A 9 6.30 -4.12 -3.30
C ASP A 9 5.24 -4.04 -2.21
N VAL A 10 4.66 -5.19 -1.89
CA VAL A 10 3.92 -5.37 -0.65
C VAL A 10 4.98 -5.23 0.43
N THR A 11 5.23 -3.99 0.85
CA THR A 11 6.09 -3.64 1.98
C THR A 11 5.42 -4.17 3.24
N SER A 12 5.46 -5.48 3.44
CA SER A 12 5.13 -6.06 4.72
C SER A 12 6.23 -5.68 5.70
N ARG A 13 5.81 -4.99 6.77
CA ARG A 13 6.50 -4.82 8.04
C ARG A 13 7.43 -3.60 8.12
N ASP A 14 6.83 -2.44 8.34
CA ASP A 14 7.50 -1.40 9.12
C ASP A 14 7.85 -1.99 10.51
N LYS A 15 9.15 -2.02 10.82
CA LYS A 15 9.70 -2.56 12.07
C LYS A 15 9.62 -1.55 13.22
N SER A 16 8.81 -0.50 13.12
CA SER A 16 8.50 0.36 14.26
C SER A 16 7.06 0.08 14.67
N GLY A 17 6.83 -0.23 15.95
CA GLY A 17 5.48 -0.27 16.52
C GLY A 17 4.79 1.11 16.57
N ARG A 18 4.99 1.96 15.56
CA ARG A 18 4.33 3.25 15.39
C ARG A 18 2.96 2.96 14.78
N ALA A 19 1.93 3.47 15.44
CA ALA A 19 0.57 3.45 14.88
C ALA A 19 0.62 4.00 13.45
N THR A 20 0.26 3.16 12.49
CA THR A 20 0.24 3.48 11.08
C THR A 20 -0.94 4.43 10.83
N ASN A 21 -0.71 5.74 10.93
CA ASN A 21 -1.75 6.76 10.70
C ASN A 21 -1.86 7.09 9.20
N HIS A 22 -2.17 6.08 8.38
CA HIS A 22 -2.33 6.25 6.94
C HIS A 22 -3.80 6.16 6.56
N THR A 23 -4.23 7.01 5.64
CA THR A 23 -5.60 7.00 5.14
C THR A 23 -5.69 6.20 3.86
N CYS A 24 -6.67 5.31 3.76
CA CYS A 24 -7.00 4.61 2.54
C CYS A 24 -7.45 5.63 1.47
N THR A 25 -6.78 5.64 0.33
CA THR A 25 -7.07 6.57 -0.78
C THR A 25 -8.41 6.22 -1.45
N ASN A 26 -8.88 4.98 -1.31
CA ASN A 26 -10.10 4.50 -1.94
C ASN A 26 -11.37 4.78 -1.12
N CYS A 27 -11.36 4.50 0.19
CA CYS A 27 -12.53 4.70 1.06
C CYS A 27 -12.42 5.90 2.02
N GLY A 28 -11.24 6.53 2.13
CA GLY A 28 -11.02 7.68 3.01
C GLY A 28 -10.91 7.34 4.50
N GLU A 29 -11.01 6.07 4.88
CA GLU A 29 -10.89 5.62 6.27
C GLU A 29 -9.43 5.44 6.69
N ASN A 30 -9.18 5.54 8.01
CA ASN A 30 -7.86 5.30 8.59
C ASN A 30 -7.52 3.79 8.57
N ILE A 31 -6.35 3.47 8.05
CA ILE A 31 -5.76 2.13 8.05
C ILE A 31 -5.12 1.89 9.42
N GLY A 32 -5.94 1.58 10.42
CA GLY A 32 -5.48 1.33 11.79
C GLY A 32 -4.64 0.05 11.97
N ASN A 33 -4.49 -0.75 10.90
CA ASN A 33 -3.78 -2.03 10.91
C ASN A 33 -2.82 -2.13 9.73
N ASP A 34 -1.51 -2.17 10.01
CA ASP A 34 -0.46 -2.40 9.00
C ASP A 34 -0.70 -3.67 8.17
N ARG A 35 -1.31 -4.71 8.79
CA ARG A 35 -1.58 -5.98 8.11
C ARG A 35 -2.61 -5.87 6.98
N GLU A 36 -3.44 -4.83 7.02
CA GLU A 36 -4.45 -4.53 6.00
C GLU A 36 -3.99 -3.40 5.08
N MET A 37 -2.79 -2.86 5.28
CA MET A 37 -2.25 -1.79 4.45
C MET A 37 -1.63 -2.35 3.17
N VAL A 38 -1.99 -1.74 2.05
CA VAL A 38 -1.34 -1.93 0.75
C VAL A 38 -0.78 -0.60 0.31
N VAL A 39 0.51 -0.58 0.02
CA VAL A 39 1.20 0.58 -0.53
C VAL A 39 1.38 0.37 -2.03
N VAL A 40 0.85 1.29 -2.82
CA VAL A 40 1.02 1.29 -4.27
C VAL A 40 1.92 2.45 -4.63
N MET A 41 2.99 2.14 -5.38
CA MET A 41 3.92 3.13 -5.89
C MET A 41 3.71 3.26 -7.39
N ASP A 42 3.35 4.46 -7.85
CA ASP A 42 3.35 4.74 -9.29
C ASP A 42 4.80 4.79 -9.80
N GLY A 43 5.03 4.51 -11.09
CA GLY A 43 6.36 4.29 -11.69
C GLY A 43 7.40 5.39 -11.41
N ARG A 44 6.96 6.57 -10.97
CA ARG A 44 7.80 7.57 -10.30
C ARG A 44 7.72 7.33 -8.79
N ARG A 45 8.77 6.72 -8.19
CA ARG A 45 8.95 6.39 -6.75
C ARG A 45 8.61 7.50 -5.73
N SER A 46 8.23 8.68 -6.19
CA SER A 46 7.76 9.81 -5.39
C SER A 46 6.30 9.71 -4.96
N ASN A 47 5.43 8.97 -5.67
CA ASN A 47 4.00 8.93 -5.35
C ASN A 47 3.61 7.61 -4.66
N LYS A 48 3.47 7.64 -3.34
CA LYS A 48 2.99 6.51 -2.53
C LYS A 48 1.51 6.72 -2.23
N THR A 49 0.68 5.76 -2.62
CA THR A 49 -0.73 5.73 -2.23
C THR A 49 -0.97 4.55 -1.29
N TYR A 50 -1.77 4.78 -0.26
CA TYR A 50 -2.07 3.81 0.78
C TYR A 50 -3.52 3.35 0.62
N HIS A 51 -3.75 2.06 0.73
CA HIS A 51 -5.07 1.44 0.55
C HIS A 51 -5.29 0.35 1.59
N HIS A 52 -6.55 0.10 1.94
CA HIS A 52 -6.89 -1.18 2.56
C HIS A 52 -6.71 -2.31 1.55
N ARG A 53 -6.33 -3.50 2.02
CA ARG A 53 -6.18 -4.70 1.21
C ARG A 53 -7.47 -5.05 0.47
N THR A 54 -8.61 -4.90 1.14
CA THR A 54 -9.95 -5.11 0.58
C THR A 54 -10.29 -4.06 -0.47
N CYS A 55 -10.04 -2.78 -0.19
CA CYS A 55 -10.24 -1.69 -1.15
C CYS A 55 -9.35 -1.84 -2.38
N PHE A 56 -8.09 -2.24 -2.19
CA PHE A 56 -7.16 -2.47 -3.28
C PHE A 56 -7.62 -3.64 -4.15
N GLN A 57 -8.02 -4.78 -3.56
CA GLN A 57 -8.58 -5.91 -4.30
C GLN A 57 -9.80 -5.52 -5.14
N LYS A 58 -10.74 -4.76 -4.56
CA LYS A 58 -11.89 -4.21 -5.31
C LYS A 58 -11.46 -3.31 -6.47
N SER A 59 -10.42 -2.49 -6.27
CA SER A 59 -9.94 -1.56 -7.30
C SER A 59 -9.26 -2.24 -8.49
N ILE A 60 -8.65 -3.42 -8.28
CA ILE A 60 -7.99 -4.19 -9.34
C ILE A 60 -8.93 -5.21 -10.03
N GLY A 61 -10.19 -5.30 -9.60
CA GLY A 61 -11.21 -6.14 -10.25
C GLY A 61 -10.94 -7.65 -10.20
N GLN A 62 -10.19 -8.13 -9.19
CA GLN A 62 -10.01 -9.57 -8.92
C GLN A 62 -10.99 -10.08 -7.88
#